data_AF-A0A957S100-F1
#
_entry.id   AF-A0A957S100-F1
#
_cell.length_a   1.000
_cell.length_b   1.000
_cell.length_c   1.000
_cell.angle_alpha   90.00
_cell.angle_beta   90.00
_cell.angle_gamma   90.00
#
_symmetry.space_group_name_H-M   'P 1'
#
loop_
_entity.id
_entity.type
_entity.pdbx_description
1 polymer ?
#
loop_
_entity_poly.entity_id
_entity_poly.type
_entity_poly.pdbx_seq_one_letter_code
_entity_poly.pdbx_strand_id
1 'polypeptide(L)'
;KDAPLEGKPDVYRLGWCQDYPHANNWIHEVFNPEVGNNEILISPDDPQVGDAVKEFTETTIAAQTASPEEQLALYKKAEKLFIDDIVGIIPVYYYSTVGVEKPWLDRVYSDAKYFYRWNVDEAAKMDAR
;
A
#
# COMPACT_ATOMS: atom_id res chain seq x y z
N LYS A 1 -7.80 -17.96 4.44
CA LYS A 1 -6.78 -18.91 3.91
C LYS A 1 -7.30 -20.35 3.78
N ASP A 2 -8.23 -20.77 4.63
CA ASP A 2 -8.62 -22.19 4.84
C ASP A 2 -9.56 -22.81 3.81
N ALA A 3 -10.04 -22.03 2.83
CA ALA A 3 -10.81 -22.58 1.72
C ALA A 3 -9.92 -23.46 0.82
N PRO A 4 -10.42 -24.59 0.29
CA PRO A 4 -9.71 -25.39 -0.71
C PRO A 4 -9.27 -24.54 -1.90
N LEU A 5 -8.10 -24.85 -2.47
CA LEU A 5 -7.58 -24.10 -3.62
C LEU A 5 -8.54 -24.16 -4.81
N GLU A 6 -9.20 -25.31 -5.05
CA GLU A 6 -10.13 -25.44 -6.19
C GLU A 6 -11.37 -24.55 -6.07
N GLY A 7 -11.67 -24.01 -4.88
CA GLY A 7 -12.80 -23.12 -4.65
C GLY A 7 -12.45 -21.63 -4.73
N LYS A 8 -11.18 -21.27 -4.97
CA LYS A 8 -10.72 -19.88 -5.01
C LYS A 8 -10.70 -19.35 -6.45
N PRO A 9 -10.99 -18.06 -6.68
CA PRO A 9 -10.89 -17.46 -8.00
C PRO A 9 -9.42 -17.34 -8.43
N ASP A 10 -9.14 -17.56 -9.72
CA ASP A 10 -7.81 -17.35 -10.29
C ASP A 10 -7.43 -15.85 -10.31
N VAL A 11 -8.43 -14.99 -10.54
CA VAL A 11 -8.27 -13.52 -10.56
C VAL A 11 -9.45 -12.88 -9.84
N TYR A 12 -9.16 -11.91 -8.97
CA TYR A 12 -10.16 -11.14 -8.24
C TYR A 12 -9.75 -9.68 -8.09
N ARG A 13 -10.73 -8.80 -7.82
CA ARG A 13 -10.48 -7.38 -7.60
C ARG A 13 -10.15 -7.13 -6.12
N LEU A 14 -9.00 -6.51 -5.85
CA LEU A 14 -8.57 -6.10 -4.51
C LEU A 14 -8.48 -4.57 -4.37
N GLY A 15 -9.21 -3.99 -3.44
CA GLY A 15 -8.99 -2.60 -3.00
C GLY A 15 -8.11 -2.57 -1.74
N TRP A 16 -7.23 -1.59 -1.63
CA TRP A 16 -6.42 -1.38 -0.43
C TRP A 16 -6.18 0.11 -0.20
N CYS A 17 -6.09 0.48 1.08
CA CYS A 17 -5.77 1.83 1.55
C CYS A 17 -4.73 1.66 2.66
N GLN A 18 -3.76 2.57 2.71
CA GLN A 18 -2.69 2.51 3.70
C GLN A 18 -3.20 2.74 5.13
N ASP A 19 -2.67 1.96 6.06
CA ASP A 19 -2.78 2.19 7.50
C ASP A 19 -1.76 3.26 7.93
N TYR A 20 -0.58 3.28 7.29
CA TYR A 20 0.46 4.30 7.50
C TYR A 20 1.30 4.51 6.22
N PRO A 21 1.83 5.73 5.99
CA PRO A 21 2.46 6.11 4.71
C PRO A 21 3.91 5.61 4.60
N HIS A 22 4.09 4.30 4.51
CA HIS A 22 5.41 3.68 4.39
C HIS A 22 5.36 2.43 3.53
N ALA A 23 6.42 2.16 2.77
CA ALA A 23 6.49 1.02 1.85
C ALA A 23 6.30 -0.33 2.57
N ASN A 24 6.75 -0.46 3.82
CA ASN A 24 6.49 -1.64 4.65
C ASN A 24 5.01 -2.02 4.71
N ASN A 25 4.13 -1.03 4.88
CA ASN A 25 2.70 -1.27 5.00
C ASN A 25 2.11 -1.89 3.73
N TRP A 26 2.64 -1.52 2.57
CA TRP A 26 2.18 -2.04 1.29
C TRP A 26 2.89 -3.34 0.92
N ILE A 27 4.20 -3.29 0.66
CA ILE A 27 4.89 -4.39 -0.02
C ILE A 27 5.19 -5.56 0.93
N HIS A 28 5.47 -5.27 2.20
CA HIS A 28 5.83 -6.29 3.18
C HIS A 28 4.58 -6.85 3.86
N GLU A 29 3.77 -6.01 4.51
CA GLU A 29 2.63 -6.47 5.33
C GLU A 29 1.47 -7.02 4.49
N VAL A 30 1.26 -6.57 3.25
CA VAL A 30 0.17 -7.11 2.41
C VAL A 30 0.58 -8.38 1.69
N PHE A 31 1.79 -8.44 1.13
CA PHE A 31 2.14 -9.46 0.13
C PHE A 31 3.22 -10.45 0.56
N ASN A 32 3.99 -10.19 1.62
CA ASN A 32 4.99 -11.15 2.08
C ASN A 32 4.31 -12.48 2.45
N PRO A 33 4.73 -13.63 1.88
CA PRO A 33 4.06 -14.91 2.09
C PRO A 33 4.26 -15.52 3.48
N GLU A 34 5.32 -15.12 4.19
CA GLU A 34 5.66 -15.66 5.51
C GLU A 34 5.08 -14.83 6.65
N VAL A 35 5.13 -13.50 6.54
CA VAL A 35 4.74 -12.59 7.63
C VAL A 35 3.64 -11.59 7.26
N GLY A 36 3.29 -11.49 5.99
CA GLY A 36 2.21 -10.64 5.51
C GLY A 36 0.86 -11.36 5.41
N ASN A 37 -0.16 -10.60 5.00
CA ASN A 37 -1.50 -11.14 4.79
C ASN A 37 -1.50 -12.19 3.67
N ASN A 38 -0.84 -11.90 2.54
CA ASN A 38 -0.71 -12.75 1.37
C ASN A 38 -2.05 -13.34 0.89
N GLU A 39 -3.06 -12.49 0.70
CA GLU A 39 -4.38 -12.93 0.19
C GLU A 39 -4.33 -13.39 -1.27
N ILE A 40 -3.26 -13.03 -2.00
CA ILE A 40 -3.00 -13.49 -3.38
C ILE A 40 -2.30 -14.85 -3.44
N LEU A 41 -1.86 -15.39 -2.30
CA LEU A 41 -1.32 -16.74 -2.14
C LEU A 41 -0.06 -17.03 -2.97
N ILE A 42 0.85 -16.04 -3.14
CA ILE A 42 2.17 -16.32 -3.70
C ILE A 42 2.95 -17.25 -2.77
N SER A 43 3.79 -18.13 -3.33
CA SER A 43 4.49 -19.17 -2.57
C SER A 43 5.93 -19.35 -3.04
N PRO A 44 6.90 -19.54 -2.12
CA PRO A 44 8.28 -19.90 -2.48
C PRO A 44 8.39 -21.32 -3.08
N ASP A 45 7.36 -22.14 -2.92
CA ASP A 45 7.28 -23.50 -3.50
C ASP A 45 6.69 -23.49 -4.93
N ASP A 46 6.33 -22.31 -5.46
CA ASP A 46 5.83 -22.20 -6.82
C ASP A 46 6.90 -22.63 -7.85
N PRO A 47 6.60 -23.55 -8.78
CA PRO A 47 7.60 -24.09 -9.71
C PRO A 47 8.03 -23.10 -10.82
N GLN A 48 7.30 -21.99 -11.01
CA GLN A 48 7.59 -20.98 -12.04
C GLN A 48 8.29 -19.76 -11.46
N VAL A 49 7.80 -19.28 -10.31
CA VAL A 49 8.27 -18.00 -9.71
C VAL A 49 8.81 -18.15 -8.29
N GLY A 50 8.91 -19.36 -7.75
CA GLY A 50 9.27 -19.60 -6.34
C GLY A 50 10.60 -18.97 -5.91
N ASP A 51 11.61 -18.96 -6.77
CA ASP A 51 12.90 -18.31 -6.46
C ASP A 51 12.77 -16.78 -6.37
N ALA A 52 11.97 -16.15 -7.23
CA ALA A 52 11.65 -14.73 -7.14
C ALA A 52 10.83 -14.42 -5.88
N VAL A 53 9.91 -15.30 -5.50
CA VAL A 53 9.13 -15.16 -4.25
C VAL A 53 10.03 -15.26 -3.01
N LYS A 54 11.03 -16.14 -2.99
CA LYS A 54 12.03 -16.20 -1.90
C LYS A 54 12.82 -14.91 -1.80
N GLU A 55 13.37 -14.43 -2.93
CA GLU A 55 14.14 -13.20 -2.95
C GLU A 55 13.29 -11.99 -2.53
N PHE A 56 12.03 -11.92 -2.97
CA PHE A 56 11.07 -10.92 -2.54
C PHE A 56 10.84 -10.96 -1.03
N THR A 57 10.62 -12.16 -0.48
CA THR A 57 10.38 -12.38 0.95
C THR A 57 11.57 -11.90 1.78
N GLU A 58 12.78 -12.36 1.44
CA GLU A 58 14.03 -11.97 2.10
C GLU A 58 14.29 -10.46 1.99
N THR A 59 14.07 -9.88 0.81
CA THR A 59 14.30 -8.45 0.55
C THR A 59 13.38 -7.58 1.40
N THR A 60 12.09 -7.91 1.50
CA THR A 60 11.16 -7.13 2.32
C THR A 60 11.42 -7.29 3.82
N ILE A 61 11.89 -8.47 4.28
CA ILE A 61 12.31 -8.67 5.67
C ILE A 61 13.56 -7.82 5.98
N ALA A 62 14.59 -7.86 5.13
CA ALA A 62 15.81 -7.09 5.32
C ALA A 62 15.56 -5.57 5.37
N ALA A 63 14.57 -5.09 4.59
CA ALA A 63 14.21 -3.67 4.54
C ALA A 63 13.67 -3.14 5.89
N GLN A 64 13.15 -3.98 6.78
CA GLN A 64 12.57 -3.53 8.06
C GLN A 64 13.60 -2.97 9.03
N THR A 65 14.84 -3.46 8.98
CA THR A 65 15.91 -3.07 9.92
C THR A 65 17.03 -2.30 9.24
N ALA A 66 16.89 -2.00 7.94
CA ALA A 66 17.89 -1.28 7.15
C ALA A 66 17.91 0.22 7.48
N SER A 67 18.99 0.90 7.12
CA SER A 67 19.02 2.37 7.15
C SER A 67 18.01 2.96 6.15
N PRO A 68 17.58 4.23 6.27
CA PRO A 68 16.59 4.81 5.36
C PRO A 68 16.96 4.75 3.87
N GLU A 69 18.23 4.95 3.54
CA GLU A 69 18.72 4.91 2.15
C GLU A 69 18.71 3.49 1.59
N GLU A 70 19.16 2.51 2.38
CA GLU A 70 19.13 1.09 2.02
C GLU A 70 17.71 0.56 1.94
N GLN A 71 16.85 0.96 2.88
CA GLN A 71 15.45 0.59 2.93
C GLN A 71 14.71 1.02 1.66
N LEU A 72 14.95 2.23 1.17
CA LEU A 72 14.39 2.70 -0.11
C LEU A 72 14.82 1.81 -1.28
N ALA A 73 16.11 1.46 -1.35
CA ALA A 73 16.63 0.60 -2.41
C ALA A 73 16.06 -0.83 -2.34
N LEU A 74 15.96 -1.39 -1.14
CA LEU A 74 15.40 -2.73 -0.90
C LEU A 74 13.91 -2.78 -1.26
N TYR A 75 13.10 -1.80 -0.84
CA TYR A 75 11.69 -1.81 -1.20
C TYR A 75 11.46 -1.57 -2.70
N LYS A 76 12.28 -0.76 -3.35
CA LYS A 76 12.22 -0.62 -4.82
C LYS A 76 12.55 -1.93 -5.53
N LYS A 77 13.53 -2.68 -5.03
CA LYS A 77 13.86 -4.01 -5.54
C LYS A 77 12.72 -5.00 -5.31
N ALA A 78 12.15 -5.02 -4.11
CA ALA A 78 11.02 -5.89 -3.77
C ALA A 78 9.80 -5.60 -4.65
N GLU A 79 9.47 -4.33 -4.89
CA GLU A 79 8.38 -3.95 -5.79
C GLU A 79 8.63 -4.42 -7.22
N LYS A 80 9.87 -4.30 -7.72
CA LYS A 80 10.24 -4.82 -9.05
C LYS A 80 10.04 -6.33 -9.14
N LEU A 81 10.57 -7.09 -8.18
CA LEU A 81 10.38 -8.55 -8.13
C LEU A 81 8.88 -8.89 -8.11
N PHE A 82 8.11 -8.17 -7.30
CA PHE A 82 6.69 -8.43 -7.12
C PHE A 82 5.83 -8.15 -8.36
N ILE A 83 6.10 -7.03 -9.04
CA ILE A 83 5.31 -6.58 -10.19
C ILE A 83 5.80 -7.19 -11.50
N ASP A 84 7.11 -7.19 -11.74
CA ASP A 84 7.68 -7.56 -13.05
C ASP A 84 7.95 -9.07 -13.17
N ASP A 85 8.42 -9.71 -12.09
CA ASP A 85 8.91 -11.09 -12.14
C ASP A 85 7.89 -12.11 -11.59
N ILE A 86 7.28 -11.82 -10.42
CA ILE A 86 6.23 -12.64 -9.80
C ILE A 86 4.86 -12.37 -10.44
N VAL A 87 4.64 -11.14 -10.91
CA VAL A 87 3.35 -10.66 -11.45
C VAL A 87 2.21 -10.89 -10.44
N GLY A 88 2.46 -10.58 -9.17
CA GLY A 88 1.53 -10.89 -8.07
C GLY A 88 0.23 -10.08 -8.10
N ILE A 89 0.24 -8.90 -8.73
CA ILE A 89 -0.94 -8.06 -8.94
C ILE A 89 -0.88 -7.33 -10.28
N ILE A 90 -2.02 -6.81 -10.71
CA ILE A 90 -2.14 -5.88 -11.84
C ILE A 90 -2.59 -4.51 -11.29
N PRO A 91 -1.67 -3.56 -11.03
CA PRO A 91 -2.04 -2.22 -10.58
C PRO A 91 -2.87 -1.51 -11.66
N VAL A 92 -4.03 -0.98 -11.28
CA VAL A 92 -4.94 -0.32 -12.24
C VAL A 92 -4.92 1.20 -12.12
N TYR A 93 -4.99 1.72 -10.90
CA TYR A 93 -5.00 3.16 -10.61
C TYR A 93 -4.67 3.44 -9.15
N TYR A 94 -4.23 4.67 -8.86
CA TYR A 94 -4.21 5.22 -7.51
C TYR A 94 -5.55 5.89 -7.20
N TYR A 95 -6.09 5.67 -6.00
CA TYR A 95 -7.31 6.34 -5.57
C TYR A 95 -7.13 7.86 -5.54
N SER A 96 -8.17 8.58 -5.96
CA SER A 96 -8.26 10.03 -5.81
C SER A 96 -9.58 10.37 -5.12
N THR A 97 -9.62 11.53 -4.46
CA THR A 97 -10.84 12.06 -3.82
C THR A 97 -11.02 13.50 -4.25
N VAL A 98 -12.23 13.85 -4.69
CA VAL A 98 -12.60 15.24 -4.95
C VAL A 98 -13.10 15.86 -3.65
N GLY A 99 -12.47 16.96 -3.25
CA GLY A 99 -12.88 17.76 -2.10
C GLY A 99 -13.58 19.04 -2.53
N VAL A 100 -14.60 19.44 -1.79
CA VAL A 100 -15.17 20.80 -1.84
C VAL A 100 -15.03 21.43 -0.47
N GLU A 101 -14.70 22.71 -0.45
CA GLU A 101 -14.47 23.47 0.78
C GLU A 101 -15.11 24.85 0.70
N LYS A 102 -15.37 25.42 1.87
CA LYS A 102 -15.88 26.78 1.95
C LYS A 102 -14.71 27.77 1.81
N PRO A 103 -14.90 28.93 1.15
CA PRO A 103 -13.84 29.93 0.98
C PRO A 103 -13.24 30.47 2.30
N TRP A 104 -13.98 30.36 3.41
CA TRP A 104 -13.58 30.79 4.75
C TRP A 104 -12.96 29.68 5.61
N LEU A 105 -12.62 28.53 5.02
CA LEU A 105 -11.89 27.45 5.67
C LEU A 105 -10.44 27.47 5.19
N ASP A 106 -9.51 27.72 6.12
CA ASP A 106 -8.09 27.47 5.90
C ASP A 106 -7.75 26.06 6.42
N ARG A 107 -7.16 25.21 5.57
CA ARG A 107 -6.89 23.81 5.89
C ARG A 107 -5.62 23.28 5.25
N VAL A 108 -5.10 22.22 5.85
CA VAL A 108 -4.00 21.44 5.31
C VAL A 108 -4.53 20.39 4.32
N TYR A 109 -3.86 20.23 3.19
CA TYR A 109 -4.10 19.14 2.24
C TYR A 109 -3.11 18.01 2.48
N SER A 110 -3.64 16.86 2.90
CA SER A 110 -2.89 15.64 3.14
C SER A 110 -3.81 14.43 2.97
N ASP A 111 -3.20 13.25 2.90
CA ASP A 111 -3.86 11.94 2.94
C ASP A 111 -4.60 11.69 4.26
N ALA A 112 -4.03 12.10 5.39
CA ALA A 112 -4.66 12.06 6.69
C ALA A 112 -5.50 13.32 6.98
N LYS A 113 -6.52 13.19 7.82
CA LYS A 113 -7.39 14.32 8.22
C LYS A 113 -6.84 15.01 9.46
N TYR A 114 -5.92 15.96 9.27
CA TYR A 114 -5.38 16.80 10.35
C TYR A 114 -6.32 17.94 10.75
N PHE A 115 -7.54 17.61 11.19
CA PHE A 115 -8.58 18.60 11.51
C PHE A 115 -8.15 19.65 12.53
N TYR A 116 -7.30 19.29 13.48
CA TYR A 116 -6.77 20.21 14.50
C TYR A 116 -5.88 21.33 13.93
N ARG A 117 -5.45 21.21 12.66
CA ARG A 117 -4.69 22.24 11.95
C ARG A 117 -5.57 23.16 11.12
N TRP A 118 -6.87 22.91 11.08
CA TRP A 118 -7.79 23.71 10.29
C TRP A 118 -8.21 24.94 11.09
N ASN A 119 -8.36 26.05 10.39
CA ASN A 119 -8.79 27.32 10.95
C ASN A 119 -9.99 27.85 10.18
N VAL A 120 -10.96 28.40 10.91
CA VAL A 120 -12.14 29.03 10.30
C VAL A 120 -12.00 30.53 10.45
N ASP A 121 -12.11 31.24 9.33
CA ASP A 121 -12.31 32.68 9.35
C ASP A 121 -13.79 32.95 9.68
N GLU A 122 -14.08 33.21 10.94
CA GLU A 122 -15.45 33.47 11.40
C GLU A 122 -16.04 34.76 10.80
N ALA A 123 -15.22 35.76 10.48
CA ALA A 123 -15.71 37.00 9.86
C ALA A 123 -16.16 36.73 8.41
N ALA A 124 -15.29 36.14 7.59
CA ALA A 124 -15.62 35.78 6.20
C ALA A 124 -16.80 34.80 6.12
N LYS A 125 -16.92 33.90 7.10
CA LYS A 125 -18.05 32.97 7.22
C LYS A 125 -19.38 33.65 7.54
N MET A 126 -19.37 34.71 8.36
CA MET A 126 -20.60 35.47 8.65
C MET A 126 -21.00 36.34 7.46
N ASP A 127 -20.04 36.94 6.75
CA ASP A 127 -20.31 37.78 5.57
C ASP A 127 -20.89 36.98 4.39
N ALA A 128 -20.61 35.68 4.32
CA ALA A 128 -21.08 34.79 3.25
C ALA A 128 -22.44 34.11 3.53
N ARG A 129 -23.14 34.48 4.63
CA ARG A 129 -24.49 34.01 4.97
C ARG A 129 -25.57 34.92 4.41
#